data_AF-A0A960K1T8-F1
#
_entry.id   AF-A0A960K1T8-F1
#
_cell.length_a   1.000
_cell.length_b   1.000
_cell.length_c   1.000
_cell.angle_alpha   90.00
_cell.angle_beta   90.00
_cell.angle_gamma   90.00
#
_symmetry.space_group_name_H-M   'P 1'
#
loop_
_entity.id
_entity.type
_entity.pdbx_description
1 polymer ?
#
loop_
_entity_poly.entity_id
_entity_poly.type
_entity_poly.pdbx_seq_one_letter_code
_entity_poly.pdbx_strand_id
1 'polypeptide(L)'
;RAWLRPAGVGSIILGGIALAPLSLPILPLAPTERYVEAITFGAFDHVYELTGDLRGMFGWKERAESVVRAWQKLSPEEQSEAAILTSWYGPAGAIDFFGRPYGLPPATSGHMSYHLWGPPKPFEVAVAADVDPELLAELCEEVEAVERLEFPEANPGDRFWPVAICRRPRGDLGRDWLRYRDWSHD
;
A
#
# COMPACT_ATOMS: atom_id res chain seq x y z
N ARG A 1 -49.30 11.99 9.07
CA ARG A 1 -47.93 11.95 9.62
C ARG A 1 -47.32 10.54 9.72
N ALA A 2 -48.11 9.46 9.68
CA ALA A 2 -47.58 8.08 9.76
C ALA A 2 -46.69 7.66 8.57
N TRP A 3 -46.84 8.28 7.39
CA TRP A 3 -46.05 7.96 6.19
C TRP A 3 -44.65 8.60 6.15
N LEU A 4 -44.39 9.63 6.96
CA LEU A 4 -43.10 10.34 6.96
C LEU A 4 -41.95 9.44 7.44
N ARG A 5 -42.22 8.54 8.39
CA ARG A 5 -41.25 7.57 8.90
C ARG A 5 -40.83 6.54 7.85
N PRO A 6 -41.75 5.78 7.22
CA PRO A 6 -41.36 4.84 6.17
C PRO A 6 -40.78 5.56 4.94
N ALA A 7 -41.26 6.76 4.60
CA ALA A 7 -40.65 7.55 3.53
C ALA A 7 -39.19 7.93 3.85
N GLY A 8 -38.91 8.41 5.07
CA GLY A 8 -37.55 8.75 5.49
C GLY A 8 -36.61 7.54 5.50
N VAL A 9 -37.07 6.40 6.04
CA VAL A 9 -36.31 5.14 6.01
C VAL A 9 -36.05 4.69 4.57
N GLY A 10 -37.07 4.75 3.71
CA GLY A 10 -36.95 4.43 2.29
C GLY A 10 -35.91 5.30 1.59
N SER A 11 -35.91 6.61 1.86
CA SER A 11 -34.92 7.53 1.29
C SER A 11 -33.49 7.22 1.72
N ILE A 12 -33.26 6.87 2.99
CA ILE A 12 -31.92 6.48 3.49
C ILE A 12 -31.46 5.19 2.82
N ILE A 13 -32.33 4.19 2.70
CA ILE A 13 -31.99 2.91 2.05
C ILE A 13 -31.66 3.14 0.57
N LEU A 14 -32.52 3.86 -0.15
CA LEU A 14 -32.30 4.15 -1.57
C LEU A 14 -31.03 4.99 -1.79
N GLY A 15 -30.78 5.99 -0.94
CA GLY A 15 -29.56 6.77 -0.97
C GLY A 15 -28.31 5.93 -0.69
N GLY A 16 -28.38 5.02 0.30
CA GLY A 16 -27.29 4.09 0.61
C GLY A 16 -26.99 3.13 -0.54
N ILE A 17 -28.02 2.60 -1.21
CA ILE A 17 -27.85 1.75 -2.40
C ILE A 17 -27.20 2.54 -3.54
N ALA A 18 -27.64 3.78 -3.76
CA ALA A 18 -27.07 4.64 -4.80
C ALA A 18 -25.62 5.03 -4.50
N LEU A 19 -25.25 5.23 -3.23
CA LEU A 19 -23.88 5.61 -2.88
C LEU A 19 -22.96 4.40 -2.61
N ALA A 20 -23.50 3.17 -2.58
CA ALA A 20 -22.73 1.97 -2.29
C ALA A 20 -21.52 1.76 -3.22
N PRO A 21 -21.59 1.99 -4.54
CA PRO A 21 -20.42 1.83 -5.42
C PRO A 21 -19.27 2.81 -5.14
N LEU A 22 -19.52 3.92 -4.43
CA LEU A 22 -18.48 4.91 -4.11
C LEU A 22 -17.61 4.46 -2.93
N SER A 23 -18.16 3.64 -2.03
CA SER A 23 -17.48 3.22 -0.81
C SER A 23 -17.19 1.72 -0.75
N LEU A 24 -17.88 0.90 -1.55
CA LEU A 24 -17.73 -0.55 -1.57
C LEU A 24 -17.16 -1.03 -2.90
N PRO A 25 -16.20 -1.97 -2.89
CA PRO A 25 -15.63 -2.57 -4.10
C PRO A 25 -16.58 -3.62 -4.71
N ILE A 26 -17.84 -3.24 -4.97
CA ILE A 26 -18.88 -4.13 -5.52
C ILE A 26 -18.90 -4.14 -7.05
N LEU A 27 -18.23 -3.18 -7.69
CA LEU A 27 -18.08 -3.06 -9.14
C LEU A 27 -16.59 -2.96 -9.51
N PRO A 28 -16.20 -3.41 -10.72
CA PRO A 28 -14.88 -3.12 -11.26
C PRO A 28 -14.68 -1.60 -11.43
N LEU A 29 -13.43 -1.14 -11.45
CA LEU A 29 -13.06 0.28 -11.41
C LEU A 29 -13.67 1.13 -12.53
N ALA A 30 -13.52 0.72 -13.80
CA ALA A 30 -14.05 1.51 -14.92
C ALA A 30 -15.60 1.65 -14.89
N PRO A 31 -16.38 0.61 -14.53
CA PRO A 31 -17.79 0.77 -14.18
C PRO A 31 -18.05 1.72 -13.00
N THR A 32 -17.26 1.65 -11.92
CA THR A 32 -17.37 2.55 -10.77
C THR A 32 -17.16 4.00 -11.18
N GLU A 33 -16.11 4.31 -11.94
CA GLU A 33 -15.82 5.68 -12.38
C GLU A 33 -16.96 6.25 -13.24
N ARG A 34 -17.44 5.48 -14.23
CA ARG A 34 -18.62 5.88 -15.03
C ARG A 34 -19.87 6.10 -14.18
N TYR A 35 -20.05 5.29 -13.13
CA TYR A 35 -21.16 5.44 -12.20
C TYR A 35 -21.03 6.74 -11.40
N VAL A 36 -19.84 7.02 -10.85
CA VAL A 36 -19.54 8.24 -10.11
C VAL A 36 -19.74 9.48 -11.00
N GLU A 37 -19.24 9.48 -12.24
CA GLU A 37 -19.46 10.58 -13.20
C GLU A 37 -20.95 10.85 -13.40
N ALA A 38 -21.75 9.79 -13.59
CA ALA A 38 -23.17 9.92 -13.84
C ALA A 38 -23.94 10.50 -12.64
N ILE A 39 -23.68 10.03 -11.43
CA ILE A 39 -24.41 10.50 -10.23
C ILE A 39 -23.93 11.86 -9.71
N THR A 40 -22.69 12.24 -10.05
CA THR A 40 -22.10 13.54 -9.69
C THR A 40 -22.25 14.58 -10.80
N PHE A 41 -22.86 14.22 -11.94
CA PHE A 41 -23.00 15.08 -13.11
C PHE A 41 -21.68 15.63 -13.64
N GLY A 42 -20.60 14.83 -13.55
CA GLY A 42 -19.27 15.23 -13.98
C GLY A 42 -18.67 16.37 -13.17
N ALA A 43 -19.00 16.48 -11.88
CA ALA A 43 -18.50 17.54 -11.00
C ALA A 43 -17.00 17.44 -10.67
N PHE A 44 -16.33 16.36 -11.06
CA PHE A 44 -14.94 16.06 -10.74
C PHE A 44 -14.13 15.86 -12.01
N ASP A 45 -13.01 16.58 -12.14
CA ASP A 45 -12.07 16.43 -13.25
C ASP A 45 -11.31 15.08 -13.18
N HIS A 46 -11.13 14.57 -11.96
CA HIS A 46 -10.35 13.39 -11.65
C HIS A 46 -11.14 12.44 -10.75
N VAL A 47 -12.05 11.66 -11.34
CA VAL A 47 -12.93 10.71 -10.64
C VAL A 47 -12.14 9.67 -9.83
N TYR A 48 -10.89 9.40 -10.24
CA TYR A 48 -10.00 8.51 -9.52
C TYR A 48 -9.69 9.00 -8.10
N GLU A 49 -9.75 10.31 -7.82
CA GLU A 49 -9.52 10.87 -6.48
C GLU A 49 -10.62 10.46 -5.49
N LEU A 50 -11.86 10.26 -5.97
CA LEU A 50 -12.96 9.74 -5.16
C LEU A 50 -12.84 8.25 -4.89
N THR A 51 -12.08 7.54 -5.71
CA THR A 51 -11.82 6.09 -5.56
C THR A 51 -10.37 5.81 -5.17
N GLY A 52 -9.65 6.83 -4.67
CA GLY A 52 -8.22 6.77 -4.41
C GLY A 52 -7.80 5.62 -3.48
N ASP A 53 -8.58 5.36 -2.43
CA ASP A 53 -8.36 4.23 -1.53
C ASP A 53 -8.51 2.88 -2.25
N LEU A 54 -9.55 2.74 -3.09
CA LEU A 54 -9.76 1.52 -3.87
C LEU A 54 -8.64 1.32 -4.89
N ARG A 55 -8.18 2.41 -5.52
CA ARG A 55 -7.07 2.44 -6.48
C ARG A 55 -5.73 2.14 -5.82
N GLY A 56 -5.48 2.62 -4.61
CA GLY A 56 -4.28 2.31 -3.83
C GLY A 56 -4.19 0.84 -3.41
N MET A 57 -5.33 0.14 -3.39
CA MET A 57 -5.40 -1.29 -3.11
C MET A 57 -5.21 -2.20 -4.34
N PHE A 58 -5.09 -1.62 -5.55
CA PHE A 58 -4.95 -2.44 -6.76
C PHE A 58 -3.67 -3.28 -6.74
N GLY A 59 -3.85 -4.57 -7.02
CA GLY A 59 -2.75 -5.50 -7.10
C GLY A 59 -2.09 -5.83 -5.76
N TRP A 60 -2.69 -5.50 -4.60
CA TRP A 60 -2.08 -5.74 -3.29
C TRP A 60 -1.61 -7.18 -3.08
N LYS A 61 -2.37 -8.15 -3.57
CA LYS A 61 -2.01 -9.56 -3.48
C LYS A 61 -0.76 -9.86 -4.32
N GLU A 62 -0.77 -9.44 -5.58
CA GLU A 62 0.33 -9.61 -6.54
C GLU A 62 1.60 -8.88 -6.07
N ARG A 63 1.45 -7.69 -5.49
CA ARG A 63 2.49 -6.90 -4.82
C ARG A 63 3.09 -7.66 -3.66
N ALA A 64 2.29 -8.16 -2.73
CA ALA A 64 2.78 -8.95 -1.60
C ALA A 64 3.44 -10.26 -2.08
N GLU A 65 2.89 -10.94 -3.09
CA GLU A 65 3.50 -12.13 -3.68
C GLU A 65 4.87 -11.83 -4.31
N SER A 66 5.10 -10.63 -4.87
CA SER A 66 6.43 -10.23 -5.35
C SER A 66 7.44 -10.07 -4.21
N VAL A 67 7.00 -9.56 -3.06
CA VAL A 67 7.82 -9.49 -1.85
C VAL A 67 8.12 -10.89 -1.32
N VAL A 68 7.15 -11.81 -1.35
CA VAL A 68 7.38 -13.23 -1.03
C VAL A 68 8.44 -13.84 -1.95
N ARG A 69 8.36 -13.59 -3.26
CA ARG A 69 9.36 -14.08 -4.22
C ARG A 69 10.76 -13.51 -3.92
N ALA A 70 10.86 -12.22 -3.59
CA ALA A 70 12.12 -11.61 -3.19
C ALA A 70 12.66 -12.19 -1.88
N TRP A 71 11.80 -12.37 -0.88
CA TRP A 71 12.13 -13.00 0.40
C TRP A 71 12.66 -14.43 0.22
N GLN A 72 12.04 -15.22 -0.66
CA GLN A 72 12.46 -16.59 -0.95
C GLN A 72 13.81 -16.71 -1.68
N LYS A 73 14.34 -15.61 -2.23
CA LYS A 73 15.71 -15.59 -2.78
C LYS A 73 16.78 -15.50 -1.70
N LEU A 74 16.42 -15.09 -0.49
CA LEU A 74 17.34 -14.98 0.65
C LEU A 74 17.69 -16.37 1.20
N SER A 75 18.93 -16.56 1.62
CA SER A 75 19.34 -17.75 2.37
C SER A 75 18.60 -17.83 3.72
N PRO A 76 18.48 -19.01 4.36
CA PRO A 76 17.87 -19.11 5.69
C PRO A 76 18.54 -18.19 6.74
N GLU A 77 19.86 -18.01 6.65
CA GLU A 77 20.63 -17.10 7.49
C GLU A 77 20.25 -15.65 7.21
N GLU A 78 20.22 -15.24 5.94
CA GLU A 78 19.77 -13.90 5.54
C GLU A 78 18.34 -13.62 6.02
N GLN A 79 17.41 -14.56 5.84
CA GLN A 79 16.01 -14.41 6.30
C GLN A 79 15.90 -14.20 7.81
N SER A 80 16.80 -14.80 8.60
CA SER A 80 16.79 -14.68 10.07
C SER A 80 17.22 -13.29 10.57
N GLU A 81 17.95 -12.56 9.72
CA GLU A 81 18.49 -11.21 9.99
C GLU A 81 17.89 -10.16 9.05
N ALA A 82 16.84 -10.50 8.29
CA ALA A 82 16.25 -9.61 7.29
C ALA A 82 15.06 -8.81 7.82
N ALA A 83 14.93 -7.59 7.31
CA ALA A 83 13.74 -6.74 7.48
C ALA A 83 12.95 -6.62 6.17
N ILE A 84 11.68 -6.21 6.27
CA ILE A 84 10.90 -5.74 5.12
C ILE A 84 10.70 -4.23 5.27
N LEU A 85 11.10 -3.47 4.27
CA LEU A 85 11.02 -2.00 4.26
C LEU A 85 10.05 -1.53 3.18
N THR A 86 9.29 -0.48 3.50
CA THR A 86 8.32 0.14 2.60
C THR A 86 8.33 1.65 2.76
N SER A 87 8.03 2.37 1.68
CA SER A 87 7.99 3.84 1.65
C SER A 87 6.80 4.41 2.42
N TRP A 88 5.62 3.78 2.31
CA TRP A 88 4.40 4.27 2.95
C TRP A 88 3.48 3.16 3.47
N TYR A 89 2.40 3.54 4.19
CA TYR A 89 1.56 2.57 4.93
C TYR A 89 0.79 1.58 4.04
N GLY A 90 0.48 1.93 2.80
CA GLY A 90 -0.27 1.06 1.87
C GLY A 90 0.49 -0.21 1.51
N PRO A 91 1.71 -0.10 0.93
CA PRO A 91 2.63 -1.21 0.71
C PRO A 91 2.81 -2.07 1.97
N ALA A 92 3.01 -1.42 3.12
CA ALA A 92 3.19 -2.10 4.40
C ALA A 92 1.95 -2.92 4.78
N GLY A 93 0.77 -2.34 4.65
CA GLY A 93 -0.51 -2.99 4.89
C GLY A 93 -0.79 -4.16 3.95
N ALA A 94 -0.46 -4.01 2.66
CA ALA A 94 -0.59 -5.07 1.68
C ALA A 94 0.26 -6.29 2.05
N ILE A 95 1.53 -6.07 2.41
CA ILE A 95 2.48 -7.11 2.81
C ILE A 95 2.06 -7.74 4.13
N ASP A 96 1.71 -6.94 5.13
CA ASP A 96 1.26 -7.47 6.43
C ASP A 96 -0.01 -8.29 6.31
N PHE A 97 -0.91 -7.97 5.37
CA PHE A 97 -2.14 -8.73 5.18
C PHE A 97 -1.91 -10.01 4.37
N PHE A 98 -1.35 -9.87 3.15
CA PHE A 98 -1.22 -10.98 2.19
C PHE A 98 0.07 -11.79 2.36
N GLY A 99 1.09 -11.26 3.03
CA GLY A 99 2.36 -11.93 3.28
C GLY A 99 2.34 -12.89 4.48
N ARG A 100 1.43 -12.70 5.44
CA ARG A 100 1.31 -13.55 6.65
C ARG A 100 1.23 -15.05 6.36
N PRO A 101 0.41 -15.53 5.40
CA PRO A 101 0.34 -16.97 5.08
C PRO A 101 1.66 -17.57 4.58
N TYR A 102 2.58 -16.73 4.11
CA TYR A 102 3.91 -17.12 3.62
C TYR A 102 5.00 -17.00 4.68
N GLY A 103 4.66 -16.59 5.91
CA GLY A 103 5.60 -16.46 7.02
C GLY A 103 6.50 -15.23 6.94
N LEU A 104 6.13 -14.21 6.16
CA LEU A 104 6.88 -12.95 6.14
C LEU A 104 6.84 -12.28 7.53
N PRO A 105 7.95 -11.65 7.97
CA PRO A 105 7.92 -10.79 9.14
C PRO A 105 7.06 -9.55 8.87
N PRO A 106 6.65 -8.81 9.92
CA PRO A 106 5.94 -7.54 9.73
C PRO A 106 6.73 -6.55 8.87
N ALA A 107 6.03 -5.85 7.97
CA ALA A 107 6.61 -4.77 7.20
C ALA A 107 6.91 -3.55 8.07
N THR A 108 7.98 -2.84 7.76
CA THR A 108 8.39 -1.60 8.41
C THR A 108 8.13 -0.42 7.48
N SER A 109 7.44 0.60 7.98
CA SER A 109 7.28 1.89 7.30
C SER A 109 7.39 3.03 8.29
N GLY A 110 8.07 4.11 7.88
CA GLY A 110 8.15 5.35 8.63
C GLY A 110 6.94 6.26 8.47
N HIS A 111 5.96 5.86 7.65
CA HIS A 111 4.83 6.68 7.25
C HIS A 111 3.61 6.50 8.16
N MET A 112 2.96 7.60 8.50
CA MET A 112 1.74 7.66 9.29
C MET A 112 1.81 6.80 10.56
N SER A 113 0.72 6.14 10.93
CA SER A 113 0.64 5.33 12.14
C SER A 113 1.55 4.10 12.11
N TYR A 114 2.06 3.67 10.94
CA TYR A 114 3.04 2.59 10.87
C TYR A 114 4.33 2.95 11.60
N HIS A 115 4.71 4.24 11.62
CA HIS A 115 5.86 4.72 12.38
C HIS A 115 5.80 4.36 13.87
N LEU A 116 4.58 4.30 14.43
CA LEU A 116 4.33 4.01 15.84
C LEU A 116 4.61 2.55 16.22
N TRP A 117 4.71 1.65 15.24
CA TRP A 117 5.16 0.27 15.48
C TRP A 117 6.67 0.16 15.74
N GLY A 118 7.40 1.25 15.52
CA GLY A 118 8.81 1.34 15.83
C GLY A 118 9.70 0.83 14.70
N PRO A 119 11.03 0.95 14.88
CA PRO A 119 12.00 0.50 13.90
C PRO A 119 12.02 -1.03 13.82
N PRO A 120 12.57 -1.60 12.72
CA PRO A 120 12.85 -3.01 12.68
C PRO A 120 13.96 -3.34 13.68
N LYS A 121 14.12 -4.63 13.99
CA LYS A 121 15.34 -5.10 14.66
C LYS A 121 16.55 -4.78 13.77
N PRO A 122 17.76 -4.68 14.34
CA PRO A 122 18.99 -4.60 13.54
C PRO A 122 18.98 -5.71 12.48
N PHE A 123 19.28 -5.33 11.24
CA PHE A 123 19.23 -6.19 10.07
C PHE A 123 20.47 -5.97 9.22
N GLU A 124 20.92 -7.00 8.53
CA GLU A 124 22.03 -6.93 7.55
C GLU A 124 21.50 -6.97 6.10
N VAL A 125 20.25 -7.41 5.95
CA VAL A 125 19.55 -7.54 4.67
C VAL A 125 18.14 -6.95 4.80
N ALA A 126 17.65 -6.32 3.75
CA ALA A 126 16.26 -5.88 3.68
C ALA A 126 15.66 -6.24 2.32
N VAL A 127 14.42 -6.72 2.34
CA VAL A 127 13.57 -6.70 1.15
C VAL A 127 12.82 -5.37 1.16
N ALA A 128 13.14 -4.50 0.22
CA ALA A 128 12.51 -3.20 0.07
C ALA A 128 11.44 -3.26 -1.03
N ALA A 129 10.24 -2.81 -0.71
CA ALA A 129 9.12 -2.78 -1.63
C ALA A 129 8.54 -1.37 -1.70
N ASP A 130 8.34 -0.86 -2.92
CA ASP A 130 7.89 0.51 -3.18
C ASP A 130 8.82 1.61 -2.66
N VAL A 131 10.09 1.28 -2.40
CA VAL A 131 11.09 2.24 -1.97
C VAL A 131 11.85 2.78 -3.18
N ASP A 132 12.03 4.09 -3.20
CA ASP A 132 12.82 4.81 -4.19
C ASP A 132 14.25 4.20 -4.32
N PRO A 133 14.69 3.82 -5.53
CA PRO A 133 16.00 3.19 -5.73
C PRO A 133 17.18 4.07 -5.33
N GLU A 134 17.09 5.39 -5.52
CA GLU A 134 18.10 6.36 -5.11
C GLU A 134 18.19 6.42 -3.59
N LEU A 135 17.05 6.42 -2.88
CA LEU A 135 17.03 6.30 -1.43
C LEU A 135 17.66 4.97 -0.95
N LEU A 136 17.36 3.85 -1.61
CA LEU A 136 17.96 2.56 -1.27
C LEU A 136 19.49 2.57 -1.47
N ALA A 137 19.98 3.24 -2.52
CA ALA A 137 21.41 3.37 -2.77
C ALA A 137 22.12 4.23 -1.71
N GLU A 138 21.42 5.18 -1.09
CA GLU A 138 21.92 5.94 0.06
C GLU A 138 21.91 5.11 1.35
N LEU A 139 20.92 4.22 1.50
CA LEU A 139 20.73 3.41 2.70
C LEU A 139 21.57 2.13 2.73
N CYS A 140 22.08 1.65 1.60
CA CYS A 140 22.68 0.33 1.49
C CYS A 140 23.98 0.35 0.69
N GLU A 141 24.90 -0.57 0.97
CA GLU A 141 26.10 -0.72 0.13
C GLU A 141 25.82 -1.50 -1.15
N GLU A 142 24.87 -2.44 -1.09
CA GLU A 142 24.48 -3.26 -2.23
C GLU A 142 22.96 -3.23 -2.40
N VAL A 143 22.52 -2.99 -3.63
CA VAL A 143 21.11 -3.00 -4.00
C VAL A 143 20.95 -3.89 -5.24
N GLU A 144 20.16 -4.95 -5.10
CA GLU A 144 19.79 -5.88 -6.16
C GLU A 144 18.32 -5.64 -6.53
N ALA A 145 18.06 -5.11 -7.71
CA ALA A 145 16.69 -5.03 -8.23
C ALA A 145 16.17 -6.45 -8.52
N VAL A 146 15.05 -6.82 -7.88
CA VAL A 146 14.46 -8.16 -8.01
C VAL A 146 13.37 -8.16 -9.07
N GLU A 147 12.46 -7.20 -8.99
CA GLU A 147 11.28 -7.12 -9.85
C GLU A 147 10.76 -5.68 -9.89
N ARG A 148 10.05 -5.33 -10.97
CA ARG A 148 9.31 -4.07 -11.06
C ARG A 148 7.98 -4.36 -11.72
N LEU A 149 6.90 -4.31 -10.94
CA LEU A 149 5.54 -4.51 -11.45
C LEU A 149 4.91 -3.18 -11.88
N GLU A 150 3.92 -3.26 -12.75
CA GLU A 150 3.13 -2.11 -13.19
C GLU A 150 1.64 -2.41 -13.02
N PHE A 151 0.92 -1.45 -12.43
CA PHE A 151 -0.52 -1.50 -12.19
C PHE A 151 -1.16 -0.24 -12.81
N PRO A 152 -1.56 -0.27 -14.09
CA PRO A 152 -2.13 0.88 -14.79
C PRO A 152 -3.36 1.48 -14.10
N GLU A 153 -4.13 0.64 -13.41
CA GLU A 153 -5.36 0.97 -12.67
C GLU A 153 -5.11 1.50 -11.26
N ALA A 154 -3.87 1.45 -10.74
CA ALA A 154 -3.53 2.05 -9.47
C ALA A 154 -3.58 3.58 -9.54
N ASN A 155 -3.36 4.26 -8.41
CA ASN A 155 -3.14 5.70 -8.43
C ASN A 155 -1.92 6.05 -9.30
N PRO A 156 -1.88 7.24 -9.93
CA PRO A 156 -0.74 7.64 -10.75
C PRO A 156 0.62 7.52 -10.04
N GLY A 157 0.69 7.84 -8.75
CA GLY A 157 1.89 7.68 -7.92
C GLY A 157 2.24 6.23 -7.58
N ASP A 158 1.23 5.36 -7.47
CA ASP A 158 1.37 3.96 -7.05
C ASP A 158 1.45 2.98 -8.22
N ARG A 159 1.61 3.48 -9.45
CA ARG A 159 1.56 2.65 -10.67
C ARG A 159 2.69 1.63 -10.70
N PHE A 160 3.89 2.03 -10.29
CA PHE A 160 5.07 1.20 -10.36
C PHE A 160 5.37 0.63 -8.98
N TRP A 161 5.71 -0.64 -8.94
CA TRP A 161 6.03 -1.34 -7.70
C TRP A 161 7.43 -1.97 -7.82
N PRO A 162 8.48 -1.21 -7.48
CA PRO A 162 9.83 -1.75 -7.41
C PRO A 162 9.98 -2.66 -6.19
N VAL A 163 10.65 -3.80 -6.38
CA VAL A 163 11.11 -4.68 -5.30
C VAL A 163 12.61 -4.89 -5.46
N ALA A 164 13.35 -4.66 -4.38
CA ALA A 164 14.79 -4.82 -4.34
C ALA A 164 15.24 -5.53 -3.06
N ILE A 165 16.41 -6.16 -3.12
CA ILE A 165 17.13 -6.64 -1.95
C ILE A 165 18.26 -5.65 -1.67
N CYS A 166 18.21 -5.03 -0.50
CA CYS A 166 19.26 -4.20 0.06
C CYS A 166 20.13 -5.05 0.98
N ARG A 167 21.46 -4.97 0.85
CA ARG A 167 22.41 -5.62 1.76
C ARG A 167 23.39 -4.59 2.31
N ARG A 168 23.90 -4.88 3.52
CA ARG A 168 24.90 -4.08 4.23
C ARG A 168 24.40 -2.64 4.41
N PRO A 169 23.38 -2.42 5.26
CA PRO A 169 22.80 -1.11 5.47
C PRO A 169 23.82 -0.13 6.05
N ARG A 170 23.82 1.09 5.51
CA ARG A 170 24.66 2.22 5.92
C ARG A 170 24.03 2.91 7.13
N GLY A 171 24.19 2.31 8.30
CA GLY A 171 23.76 2.89 9.58
C GLY A 171 22.80 2.01 10.37
N ASP A 172 22.16 2.60 11.37
CA ASP A 172 21.25 1.91 12.28
C ASP A 172 19.88 2.60 12.19
N LEU A 173 18.99 2.00 11.39
CA LEU A 173 17.63 2.50 11.20
C LEU A 173 16.87 2.65 12.53
N GLY A 174 17.24 1.87 13.55
CA GLY A 174 16.69 1.96 14.89
C GLY A 174 17.12 3.23 15.63
N ARG A 175 18.39 3.64 15.50
CA ARG A 175 18.88 4.91 16.08
C ARG A 175 18.33 6.13 15.37
N ASP A 176 18.20 6.03 14.05
CA ASP A 176 17.79 7.14 13.21
C ASP A 176 16.28 7.17 12.96
N TRP A 177 15.49 6.35 13.65
CA TRP A 177 14.07 6.11 13.33
C TRP A 177 13.25 7.38 13.20
N LEU A 178 13.46 8.36 14.09
CA LEU A 178 12.74 9.64 14.07
C LEU A 178 12.96 10.45 12.78
N ARG A 179 14.08 10.24 12.07
CA ARG A 179 14.36 10.89 10.78
C ARG A 179 13.44 10.38 9.67
N TYR A 180 12.98 9.14 9.78
CA TYR A 180 12.12 8.49 8.78
C TYR A 180 10.63 8.65 9.09
N ARG A 181 10.28 9.46 10.10
CA ARG A 181 8.90 9.75 10.42
C ARG A 181 8.29 10.66 9.35
N ASP A 182 7.30 10.12 8.65
CA ASP A 182 6.59 10.83 7.60
C ASP A 182 5.10 10.94 7.89
N TRP A 183 4.57 12.16 7.79
CA TRP A 183 3.16 12.50 7.96
C TRP A 183 2.57 13.17 6.72
N SER A 184 3.28 13.21 5.58
CA SER A 184 2.66 13.70 4.34
C SER A 184 1.63 12.71 3.83
N HIS A 185 0.52 13.26 3.33
CA HIS A 185 -0.32 12.52 2.39
C HIS A 185 0.34 12.60 1.01
N ASP A 186 0.39 11.45 0.34
CA ASP A 186 1.05 11.24 -0.96
C ASP A 186 0.56 12.21 -2.04
#